data_AF-A0A9R1DV85-F1
#
_entry.id   AF-A0A9R1DV85-F1
#
_cell.length_a   1.000
_cell.length_b   1.000
_cell.length_c   1.000
_cell.angle_alpha   90.00
_cell.angle_beta   90.00
_cell.angle_gamma   90.00
#
_symmetry.space_group_name_H-M   'P 1'
#
loop_
_entity.id
_entity.type
_entity.pdbx_description
1 polymer ?
#
loop_
_entity_poly.entity_id
_entity_poly.type
_entity_poly.pdbx_seq_one_letter_code
_entity_poly.pdbx_strand_id
1 'polypeptide(L)'
;MGSMAAEMTAVEEEACIYAMQLSSTAVLPLTLKNAIELGMLEVLMGAGGKMLSPSEVAARLPPTTTNPDAPAMVDRMLHLLASYKVVSCEVEEGTHARRYGPTPVCKWFTPNQDGISMAPLLLLTNDKVPMESLYHLKDAVLDGGLPFHKAHGMTMYEYTKTDARLNHVFNEAMKSYTTIVTGKLVELYTGFHDVATLVDVGGGVGATIRAVTSKYPHIKGINFDLPHVIAEAPQSPGVEHVAGDMFKNVPSGDAIVLKWILHNWTDEHTAGGKERNQREFEQLAKAAGFTGVKTAYIYSNTWVIELTK
;
A
#
# COMPACT_ATOMS: atom_id res chain seq x y z
N MET A 1 -12.11 35.87 34.56
CA MET A 1 -12.30 34.51 35.09
C MET A 1 -13.35 33.69 34.31
N GLY A 2 -14.41 34.30 33.75
CA GLY A 2 -15.42 33.55 32.99
C GLY A 2 -15.00 33.02 31.59
N SER A 3 -14.14 33.71 30.85
CA SER A 3 -13.73 33.26 29.50
C SER A 3 -12.76 32.08 29.54
N MET A 4 -11.77 32.12 30.44
CA MET A 4 -10.77 31.06 30.60
C MET A 4 -11.39 29.73 31.09
N ALA A 5 -12.42 29.79 31.91
CA ALA A 5 -13.17 28.60 32.34
C ALA A 5 -14.00 28.01 31.19
N ALA A 6 -14.65 28.85 30.38
CA ALA A 6 -15.42 28.42 29.20
C ALA A 6 -14.52 27.84 28.09
N GLU A 7 -13.35 28.43 27.87
CA GLU A 7 -12.33 27.90 26.95
C GLU A 7 -11.80 26.54 27.43
N MET A 8 -11.52 26.39 28.73
CA MET A 8 -11.05 25.12 29.30
C MET A 8 -12.12 24.02 29.19
N THR A 9 -13.40 24.34 29.37
CA THR A 9 -14.49 23.36 29.17
C THR A 9 -14.67 22.96 27.71
N ALA A 10 -14.45 23.86 26.75
CA ALA A 10 -14.52 23.55 25.33
C ALA A 10 -13.38 22.61 24.89
N VAL A 11 -12.18 22.82 25.43
CA VAL A 11 -11.02 21.93 25.19
C VAL A 11 -11.25 20.52 25.73
N GLU A 12 -11.85 20.39 26.92
CA GLU A 12 -12.19 19.08 27.48
C GLU A 12 -13.26 18.35 26.65
N GLU A 13 -14.27 19.07 26.16
CA GLU A 13 -15.30 18.52 25.28
C GLU A 13 -14.71 18.02 23.95
N GLU A 14 -13.88 18.83 23.28
CA GLU A 14 -13.19 18.42 22.05
C GLU A 14 -12.31 17.19 22.26
N ALA A 15 -11.59 17.11 23.37
CA ALA A 15 -10.78 15.95 23.72
C ALA A 15 -11.63 14.69 23.94
N CYS A 16 -12.79 14.82 24.57
CA CYS A 16 -13.75 13.73 24.75
C CYS A 16 -14.31 13.24 23.40
N ILE A 17 -14.70 14.17 22.52
CA ILE A 17 -15.14 13.85 21.15
C ILE A 17 -14.06 13.09 20.39
N TYR A 18 -12.81 13.56 20.48
CA TYR A 18 -11.70 12.89 19.81
C TYR A 18 -11.43 11.49 20.39
N ALA A 19 -11.51 11.32 21.71
CA ALA A 19 -11.38 10.00 22.33
C ALA A 19 -12.48 9.02 21.88
N MET A 20 -13.72 9.49 21.73
CA MET A 20 -14.82 8.69 21.16
C MET A 20 -14.54 8.30 19.70
N GLN A 21 -14.01 9.21 18.89
CA GLN A 21 -13.59 8.92 17.51
C GLN A 21 -12.48 7.84 17.48
N LEU A 22 -11.45 7.98 18.32
CA LEU A 22 -10.35 7.01 18.42
C LEU A 22 -10.83 5.61 18.81
N SER A 23 -11.83 5.54 19.70
CA SER A 23 -12.42 4.28 20.17
C SER A 23 -13.15 3.49 19.06
N SER A 24 -13.49 4.14 17.95
CA SER A 24 -14.19 3.53 16.80
C SER A 24 -13.38 3.60 15.50
N THR A 25 -12.05 3.73 15.58
CA THR A 25 -11.16 3.91 14.42
C THR A 25 -11.25 2.82 13.36
N ALA A 26 -11.60 1.59 13.74
CA ALA A 26 -11.77 0.49 12.80
C ALA A 26 -12.94 0.68 11.81
N VAL A 27 -13.91 1.56 12.12
CA VAL A 27 -15.12 1.75 11.31
C VAL A 27 -14.80 2.36 9.94
N LEU A 28 -13.88 3.32 9.88
CA LEU A 28 -13.47 3.96 8.61
C LEU A 28 -12.83 2.97 7.62
N PRO A 29 -11.70 2.31 7.93
CA PRO A 29 -11.00 1.48 6.97
C PRO A 29 -11.83 0.25 6.57
N LEU A 30 -12.61 -0.32 7.48
CA LEU A 30 -13.51 -1.43 7.15
C LEU A 30 -14.70 -0.99 6.29
N THR A 31 -15.27 0.21 6.51
CA THR A 31 -16.30 0.73 5.60
C THR A 31 -15.74 0.98 4.21
N LEU A 32 -14.54 1.54 4.12
CA LEU A 32 -13.87 1.78 2.83
C LEU A 32 -13.54 0.47 2.12
N LYS A 33 -13.05 -0.55 2.84
CA LYS A 33 -12.84 -1.90 2.31
C LYS A 33 -14.12 -2.44 1.65
N ASN A 34 -15.23 -2.44 2.37
CA ASN A 34 -16.51 -2.95 1.87
C ASN A 34 -17.06 -2.10 0.71
N ALA A 35 -16.85 -0.78 0.73
CA ALA A 35 -17.26 0.09 -0.37
C ALA A 35 -16.48 -0.20 -1.67
N ILE A 36 -15.18 -0.54 -1.56
CA ILE A 36 -14.35 -1.02 -2.68
C ILE A 36 -14.84 -2.39 -3.15
N GLU A 37 -15.06 -3.35 -2.26
CA GLU A 37 -15.54 -4.69 -2.62
C GLU A 37 -16.92 -4.66 -3.29
N LEU A 38 -17.79 -3.73 -2.91
CA LEU A 38 -19.10 -3.51 -3.52
C LEU A 38 -19.04 -2.71 -4.83
N GLY A 39 -17.87 -2.18 -5.24
CA GLY A 39 -17.73 -1.38 -6.45
C GLY A 39 -18.36 0.02 -6.36
N MET A 40 -18.59 0.54 -5.15
CA MET A 40 -19.27 1.83 -4.97
C MET A 40 -18.47 3.00 -5.55
N LEU A 41 -17.14 2.96 -5.41
CA LEU A 41 -16.27 4.05 -5.87
C LEU A 41 -16.20 4.08 -7.41
N GLU A 42 -16.18 2.92 -8.06
CA GLU A 42 -16.27 2.78 -9.52
C GLU A 42 -17.59 3.32 -10.05
N VAL A 43 -18.70 3.02 -9.38
CA VAL A 43 -20.03 3.56 -9.75
C VAL A 43 -20.05 5.09 -9.70
N LEU A 44 -19.46 5.69 -8.66
CA LEU A 44 -19.37 7.15 -8.52
C LEU A 44 -18.42 7.76 -9.57
N MET A 45 -17.25 7.15 -9.80
CA MET A 45 -16.30 7.60 -10.82
C MET A 45 -16.89 7.51 -12.24
N GLY A 46 -17.68 6.47 -12.51
CA GLY A 46 -18.37 6.25 -13.79
C GLY A 46 -19.57 7.18 -14.02
N ALA A 47 -19.97 8.00 -13.05
CA ALA A 47 -21.13 8.89 -13.16
C ALA A 47 -20.89 10.14 -14.03
N GLY A 48 -19.68 10.34 -14.55
CA GLY A 48 -19.37 11.44 -15.46
C GLY A 48 -19.52 12.83 -14.82
N GLY A 49 -19.17 12.95 -13.54
CA GLY A 49 -19.29 14.20 -12.78
C GLY A 49 -20.67 14.47 -12.18
N LYS A 50 -21.67 13.61 -12.42
CA LYS A 50 -22.99 13.71 -11.78
C LYS A 50 -22.96 13.13 -10.37
N MET A 51 -23.66 13.77 -9.45
CA MET A 51 -23.89 13.21 -8.12
C MET A 51 -25.06 12.22 -8.14
N LEU A 52 -24.89 11.08 -7.49
CA LEU A 52 -25.86 9.98 -7.44
C LEU A 52 -26.53 9.91 -6.07
N SER A 53 -27.83 9.63 -6.05
CA SER A 53 -28.53 9.23 -4.83
C SER A 53 -28.10 7.82 -4.39
N PRO A 54 -28.28 7.46 -3.11
CA PRO A 54 -28.02 6.10 -2.63
C PRO A 54 -28.74 5.01 -3.41
N SER A 55 -29.99 5.27 -3.83
CA SER A 55 -30.77 4.34 -4.66
C SER A 55 -30.16 4.13 -6.04
N GLU A 56 -29.66 5.20 -6.67
CA GLU A 56 -28.97 5.09 -7.96
C GLU A 56 -27.65 4.34 -7.85
N VAL A 57 -26.90 4.53 -6.75
CA VAL A 57 -25.67 3.77 -6.48
C VAL A 57 -26.01 2.30 -6.26
N ALA A 58 -26.96 2.01 -5.36
CA ALA A 58 -27.38 0.64 -5.03
C ALA A 58 -27.85 -0.15 -6.27
N ALA A 59 -28.59 0.49 -7.17
CA ALA A 59 -29.06 -0.12 -8.41
C ALA A 59 -27.94 -0.49 -9.40
N ARG A 60 -26.74 0.10 -9.25
CA ARG A 60 -25.58 -0.10 -10.14
C ARG A 60 -24.49 -0.99 -9.54
N LEU A 61 -24.66 -1.50 -8.32
CA LEU A 61 -23.67 -2.39 -7.68
C LEU A 61 -23.59 -3.75 -8.41
N PRO A 62 -22.38 -4.32 -8.56
CA PRO A 62 -22.19 -5.70 -9.01
C PRO A 62 -22.00 -6.69 -7.83
N PRO A 63 -22.76 -7.80 -7.76
CA PRO A 63 -23.96 -8.10 -8.52
C PRO A 63 -25.13 -7.20 -8.10
N THR A 64 -26.13 -7.08 -8.97
CA THR A 64 -27.35 -6.30 -8.66
C THR A 64 -27.98 -6.81 -7.38
N THR A 65 -28.15 -5.92 -6.40
CA THR A 65 -28.72 -6.25 -5.11
C THR A 65 -30.24 -6.46 -5.20
N THR A 66 -30.75 -7.45 -4.49
CA THR A 66 -32.18 -7.68 -4.28
C THR A 66 -32.66 -7.20 -2.91
N ASN A 67 -31.76 -6.67 -2.08
CA ASN A 67 -32.07 -6.21 -0.74
C ASN A 67 -32.80 -4.84 -0.80
N PRO A 68 -34.08 -4.75 -0.36
CA PRO A 68 -34.82 -3.49 -0.39
C PRO A 68 -34.21 -2.40 0.50
N ASP A 69 -33.45 -2.78 1.53
CA ASP A 69 -32.79 -1.85 2.45
C ASP A 69 -31.42 -1.36 1.95
N ALA A 70 -30.93 -1.90 0.81
CA ALA A 70 -29.60 -1.56 0.29
C ALA A 70 -29.39 -0.06 0.09
N PRO A 71 -30.33 0.74 -0.45
CA PRO A 71 -30.15 2.19 -0.57
C PRO A 71 -29.85 2.87 0.77
N ALA A 72 -30.53 2.50 1.85
CA ALA A 72 -30.30 3.08 3.18
C ALA A 72 -28.95 2.65 3.77
N MET A 73 -28.48 1.42 3.49
CA MET A 73 -27.16 0.96 3.90
C MET A 73 -26.04 1.67 3.13
N VAL A 74 -26.19 1.81 1.81
CA VAL A 74 -25.27 2.56 0.94
C VAL A 74 -25.15 4.01 1.39
N ASP A 75 -26.28 4.65 1.68
CA ASP A 75 -26.34 6.02 2.20
C ASP A 75 -25.47 6.20 3.46
N ARG A 76 -25.65 5.32 4.46
CA ARG A 76 -24.88 5.37 5.71
C ARG A 76 -23.38 5.16 5.48
N MET A 77 -23.00 4.23 4.61
CA MET A 77 -21.60 3.98 4.26
C MET A 77 -20.98 5.19 3.56
N LEU A 78 -21.63 5.71 2.51
CA LEU A 78 -21.14 6.86 1.76
C LEU A 78 -21.14 8.13 2.60
N HIS A 79 -22.08 8.30 3.53
CA HIS A 79 -22.11 9.44 4.45
C HIS A 79 -20.90 9.43 5.40
N LEU A 80 -20.56 8.26 5.96
CA LEU A 80 -19.32 8.12 6.74
C LEU A 80 -18.10 8.45 5.87
N LEU A 81 -18.00 7.87 4.68
CA LEU A 81 -16.88 8.14 3.77
C LEU A 81 -16.79 9.62 3.35
N ALA A 82 -17.92 10.31 3.24
CA ALA A 82 -17.97 11.74 2.97
C ALA A 82 -17.41 12.58 4.12
N SER A 83 -17.66 12.20 5.38
CA SER A 83 -17.10 12.88 6.55
C SER A 83 -15.56 12.84 6.58
N TYR A 84 -14.95 11.84 5.95
CA TYR A 84 -13.50 11.69 5.76
C TYR A 84 -13.01 12.19 4.39
N LYS A 85 -13.86 12.89 3.62
CA LYS A 85 -13.55 13.42 2.29
C LYS A 85 -13.11 12.35 1.28
N VAL A 86 -13.52 11.10 1.48
CA VAL A 86 -13.29 10.02 0.51
C VAL A 86 -14.24 10.20 -0.68
N VAL A 87 -15.49 10.55 -0.41
CA VAL A 87 -16.50 10.95 -1.42
C VAL A 87 -17.03 12.35 -1.08
N SER A 88 -17.65 13.04 -2.03
CA SER A 88 -18.38 14.28 -1.77
C SER A 88 -19.83 13.96 -1.41
N CYS A 89 -20.46 14.83 -0.65
CA CYS A 89 -21.87 14.71 -0.26
C CYS A 89 -22.54 16.08 -0.38
N GLU A 90 -23.66 16.13 -1.07
CA GLU A 90 -24.55 17.29 -1.12
C GLU A 90 -25.91 16.89 -0.53
N VAL A 91 -26.52 17.81 0.23
CA VAL A 91 -27.87 17.65 0.76
C VAL A 91 -28.80 18.48 -0.10
N GLU A 92 -29.84 17.86 -0.66
CA GLU A 92 -30.80 18.54 -1.52
C GLU A 92 -31.61 19.56 -0.69
N GLU A 93 -31.64 20.83 -1.14
CA GLU A 93 -32.30 21.93 -0.43
C GLU A 93 -33.77 21.61 -0.09
N GLY A 94 -34.16 21.93 1.15
CA GLY A 94 -35.52 21.68 1.63
C GLY A 94 -35.83 20.21 1.93
N THR A 95 -34.85 19.31 1.83
CA THR A 95 -35.00 17.89 2.17
C THR A 95 -33.85 17.39 3.05
N HIS A 96 -33.89 16.11 3.44
CA HIS A 96 -32.76 15.40 4.05
C HIS A 96 -32.10 14.41 3.07
N ALA A 97 -32.44 14.47 1.78
CA ALA A 97 -31.90 13.58 0.77
C ALA A 97 -30.45 13.95 0.46
N ARG A 98 -29.58 12.94 0.38
CA ARG A 98 -28.16 13.10 0.09
C ARG A 98 -27.84 12.59 -1.31
N ARG A 99 -26.93 13.27 -1.97
CA ARG A 99 -26.29 12.80 -3.21
C ARG A 99 -24.79 12.74 -3.02
N TYR A 100 -24.14 11.80 -3.70
CA TYR A 100 -22.72 11.52 -3.56
C TYR A 100 -22.00 11.63 -4.88
N GLY A 101 -20.76 12.12 -4.84
CA GLY A 101 -19.87 12.21 -5.99
C GLY A 101 -18.45 11.76 -5.63
N PRO A 102 -17.60 11.48 -6.62
CA PRO A 102 -16.21 11.14 -6.36
C PRO A 102 -15.42 12.38 -5.90
N THR A 103 -14.42 12.17 -5.04
CA THR A 103 -13.36 13.15 -4.78
C THR A 103 -12.07 12.71 -5.47
N PRO A 104 -10.99 13.53 -5.47
CA PRO A 104 -9.72 13.13 -6.08
C PRO A 104 -9.11 11.83 -5.56
N VAL A 105 -9.40 11.42 -4.31
CA VAL A 105 -8.85 10.16 -3.76
C VAL A 105 -9.49 8.92 -4.39
N CYS A 106 -10.73 9.00 -4.88
CA CYS A 106 -11.41 7.89 -5.54
C CYS A 106 -10.61 7.36 -6.73
N LYS A 107 -9.93 8.25 -7.49
CA LYS A 107 -9.04 7.86 -8.60
C LYS A 107 -7.97 6.85 -8.19
N TRP A 108 -7.50 6.91 -6.95
CA TRP A 108 -6.48 5.98 -6.44
C TRP A 108 -7.07 4.69 -5.90
N PHE A 109 -8.39 4.60 -5.68
CA PHE A 109 -9.06 3.37 -5.24
C PHE A 109 -9.90 2.72 -6.34
N THR A 110 -9.99 3.33 -7.53
CA THR A 110 -10.59 2.72 -8.72
C THR A 110 -9.51 2.36 -9.73
N PRO A 111 -9.60 1.22 -10.43
CA PRO A 111 -8.62 0.84 -11.45
C PRO A 111 -8.44 1.92 -12.53
N ASN A 112 -7.18 2.22 -12.87
CA ASN A 112 -6.85 3.06 -14.03
C ASN A 112 -6.97 2.25 -15.35
N GLN A 113 -6.52 2.84 -16.47
CA GLN A 113 -6.57 2.19 -17.80
C GLN A 113 -5.80 0.86 -17.86
N ASP A 114 -4.78 0.69 -17.02
CA ASP A 114 -3.96 -0.52 -16.93
C ASP A 114 -4.48 -1.49 -15.84
N GLY A 115 -5.64 -1.21 -15.25
CA GLY A 115 -6.22 -1.99 -14.15
C GLY A 115 -5.57 -1.76 -12.78
N ILE A 116 -4.75 -0.72 -12.63
CA ILE A 116 -3.93 -0.47 -11.42
C ILE A 116 -4.58 0.55 -10.49
N SER A 117 -4.55 0.29 -9.19
CA SER A 117 -4.97 1.22 -8.12
C SER A 117 -4.35 0.86 -6.76
N MET A 118 -4.60 1.66 -5.73
CA MET A 118 -4.26 1.37 -4.33
C MET A 118 -5.29 0.49 -3.61
N ALA A 119 -6.43 0.16 -4.24
CA ALA A 119 -7.46 -0.68 -3.62
C ALA A 119 -6.92 -2.04 -3.13
N PRO A 120 -6.13 -2.80 -3.92
CA PRO A 120 -5.59 -4.08 -3.46
C PRO A 120 -4.76 -3.98 -2.17
N LEU A 121 -4.00 -2.89 -1.97
CA LEU A 121 -3.24 -2.66 -0.75
C LEU A 121 -4.16 -2.44 0.47
N LEU A 122 -5.24 -1.68 0.30
CA LEU A 122 -6.24 -1.51 1.34
C LEU A 122 -6.94 -2.82 1.68
N LEU A 123 -7.29 -3.62 0.65
CA LEU A 123 -7.89 -4.93 0.84
C LEU A 123 -6.97 -5.89 1.61
N LEU A 124 -5.66 -5.91 1.29
CA LEU A 124 -4.67 -6.72 2.01
C LEU A 124 -4.54 -6.29 3.47
N THR A 125 -4.31 -5.00 3.72
CA THR A 125 -4.05 -4.48 5.07
C THR A 125 -5.26 -4.63 6.00
N ASN A 126 -6.47 -4.68 5.44
CA ASN A 126 -7.72 -4.88 6.16
C ASN A 126 -8.33 -6.28 5.91
N ASP A 127 -7.54 -7.21 5.37
CA ASP A 127 -7.94 -8.61 5.31
C ASP A 127 -7.97 -9.21 6.73
N LYS A 128 -8.83 -10.20 6.94
CA LYS A 128 -8.97 -10.84 8.24
C LYS A 128 -7.63 -11.42 8.73
N VAL A 129 -6.83 -12.00 7.85
CA VAL A 129 -5.60 -12.72 8.24
C VAL A 129 -4.52 -11.78 8.79
N PRO A 130 -4.12 -10.68 8.12
CA PRO A 130 -3.18 -9.72 8.70
C PRO A 130 -3.76 -8.98 9.91
N MET A 131 -5.06 -8.64 9.90
CA MET A 131 -5.72 -7.98 11.04
C MET A 131 -5.67 -8.83 12.31
N GLU A 132 -5.70 -10.16 12.19
CA GLU A 132 -5.61 -11.06 13.34
C GLU A 132 -4.29 -10.90 14.12
N SER A 133 -3.20 -10.55 13.43
CA SER A 133 -1.91 -10.30 14.08
C SER A 133 -1.94 -9.14 15.09
N LEU A 134 -2.83 -8.15 14.89
CA LEU A 134 -2.95 -6.99 15.78
C LEU A 134 -3.46 -7.38 17.18
N TYR A 135 -4.22 -8.47 17.30
CA TYR A 135 -4.67 -8.98 18.61
C TYR A 135 -3.52 -9.56 19.44
N HIS A 136 -2.39 -9.91 18.80
CA HIS A 136 -1.21 -10.49 19.44
C HIS A 136 -0.08 -9.48 19.65
N LEU A 137 -0.31 -8.19 19.36
CA LEU A 137 0.70 -7.16 19.54
C LEU A 137 1.10 -7.00 21.02
N LYS A 138 0.11 -7.04 21.93
CA LYS A 138 0.37 -6.99 23.38
C LYS A 138 1.28 -8.14 23.83
N ASP A 139 0.97 -9.36 23.40
CA ASP A 139 1.73 -10.55 23.78
C ASP A 139 3.13 -10.54 23.17
N ALA A 140 3.29 -10.00 21.96
CA ALA A 140 4.60 -9.79 21.34
C ALA A 140 5.47 -8.79 22.12
N VAL A 141 4.87 -7.74 22.66
CA VAL A 141 5.59 -6.76 23.51
C VAL A 141 6.01 -7.40 24.84
N LEU A 142 5.17 -8.21 25.45
CA LEU A 142 5.44 -8.81 26.77
C LEU A 142 6.37 -10.02 26.69
N ASP A 143 6.13 -10.91 25.74
CA ASP A 143 6.75 -12.24 25.69
C ASP A 143 7.76 -12.38 24.54
N GLY A 144 7.93 -11.33 23.72
CA GLY A 144 8.73 -11.38 22.50
C GLY A 144 8.09 -12.20 21.38
N GLY A 145 8.74 -12.19 20.21
CA GLY A 145 8.28 -12.84 18.99
C GLY A 145 7.46 -11.90 18.08
N LEU A 146 7.08 -12.40 16.91
CA LEU A 146 6.37 -11.62 15.90
C LEU A 146 4.84 -11.80 16.05
N PRO A 147 4.02 -10.73 16.03
CA PRO A 147 2.57 -10.85 16.21
C PRO A 147 1.89 -11.79 15.21
N PHE A 148 2.30 -11.74 13.93
CA PHE A 148 1.77 -12.65 12.90
C PHE A 148 2.12 -14.11 13.20
N HIS A 149 3.34 -14.38 13.67
CA HIS A 149 3.75 -15.73 14.05
C HIS A 149 3.00 -16.23 15.28
N LYS A 150 2.70 -15.36 16.26
CA LYS A 150 1.87 -15.74 17.41
C LYS A 150 0.43 -16.10 17.00
N ALA A 151 -0.14 -15.39 16.02
CA ALA A 151 -1.48 -15.66 15.50
C ALA A 151 -1.53 -16.98 14.71
N HIS A 152 -0.55 -17.22 13.84
CA HIS A 152 -0.65 -18.23 12.78
C HIS A 152 0.40 -19.36 12.84
N GLY A 153 1.34 -19.30 13.77
CA GLY A 153 2.42 -20.29 13.93
C GLY A 153 3.48 -20.29 12.83
N MET A 154 3.43 -19.35 11.88
CA MET A 154 4.33 -19.24 10.73
C MET A 154 4.47 -17.78 10.29
N THR A 155 5.38 -17.48 9.37
CA THR A 155 5.52 -16.15 8.77
C THR A 155 4.42 -15.87 7.75
N MET A 156 4.20 -14.60 7.39
CA MET A 156 3.22 -14.25 6.36
C MET A 156 3.55 -14.88 5.00
N TYR A 157 4.83 -14.97 4.65
CA TYR A 157 5.30 -15.61 3.41
C TYR A 157 5.08 -17.13 3.38
N GLU A 158 5.13 -17.80 4.54
CA GLU A 158 4.79 -19.21 4.64
C GLU A 158 3.28 -19.40 4.59
N TYR A 159 2.53 -18.54 5.26
CA TYR A 159 1.07 -18.59 5.28
C TYR A 159 0.46 -18.43 3.89
N THR A 160 0.95 -17.49 3.08
CA THR A 160 0.45 -17.31 1.70
C THR A 160 0.63 -18.57 0.83
N LYS A 161 1.59 -19.46 1.13
CA LYS A 161 1.72 -20.75 0.43
C LYS A 161 0.61 -21.74 0.78
N THR A 162 -0.06 -21.54 1.92
CA THR A 162 -1.14 -22.40 2.42
C THR A 162 -2.54 -21.87 2.11
N ASP A 163 -2.68 -20.56 1.88
CA ASP A 163 -3.94 -19.88 1.56
C ASP A 163 -3.86 -19.20 0.19
N ALA A 164 -4.38 -19.88 -0.84
CA ALA A 164 -4.38 -19.36 -2.21
C ALA A 164 -5.15 -18.04 -2.37
N ARG A 165 -6.19 -17.81 -1.57
CA ARG A 165 -6.97 -16.56 -1.61
C ARG A 165 -6.13 -15.41 -1.08
N LEU A 166 -5.49 -15.59 0.08
CA LEU A 166 -4.60 -14.55 0.63
C LEU A 166 -3.38 -14.32 -0.28
N ASN A 167 -2.79 -15.39 -0.84
CA ASN A 167 -1.71 -15.27 -1.80
C ASN A 167 -2.08 -14.35 -2.97
N HIS A 168 -3.27 -14.54 -3.54
CA HIS A 168 -3.77 -13.68 -4.61
C HIS A 168 -3.90 -12.22 -4.18
N VAL A 169 -4.53 -11.96 -3.03
CA VAL A 169 -4.69 -10.60 -2.47
C VAL A 169 -3.34 -9.94 -2.21
N PHE A 170 -2.39 -10.68 -1.63
CA PHE A 170 -1.03 -10.22 -1.36
C PHE A 170 -0.30 -9.85 -2.67
N ASN A 171 -0.35 -10.74 -3.66
CA ASN A 171 0.33 -10.53 -4.93
C ASN A 171 -0.27 -9.34 -5.72
N GLU A 172 -1.60 -9.20 -5.75
CA GLU A 172 -2.23 -8.05 -6.41
C GLU A 172 -1.92 -6.72 -5.69
N ALA A 173 -1.82 -6.72 -4.36
CA ALA A 173 -1.37 -5.56 -3.59
C ALA A 173 0.06 -5.16 -3.93
N MET A 174 1.00 -6.12 -3.90
CA MET A 174 2.41 -5.86 -4.19
C MET A 174 2.63 -5.43 -5.64
N LYS A 175 1.94 -6.08 -6.58
CA LYS A 175 1.96 -5.73 -8.00
C LYS A 175 1.45 -4.30 -8.22
N SER A 176 0.25 -3.99 -7.72
CA SER A 176 -0.37 -2.69 -7.96
C SER A 176 0.45 -1.54 -7.36
N TYR A 177 0.92 -1.69 -6.11
CA TYR A 177 1.78 -0.70 -5.48
C TYR A 177 3.10 -0.51 -6.24
N THR A 178 3.75 -1.62 -6.62
CA THR A 178 5.02 -1.59 -7.36
C THR A 178 4.84 -0.89 -8.71
N THR A 179 3.78 -1.16 -9.45
CA THR A 179 3.54 -0.50 -10.73
C THR A 179 3.39 1.01 -10.58
N ILE A 180 2.65 1.49 -9.57
CA ILE A 180 2.47 2.93 -9.31
C ILE A 180 3.81 3.61 -8.99
N VAL A 181 4.54 3.06 -8.01
CA VAL A 181 5.78 3.67 -7.51
C VAL A 181 6.89 3.57 -8.55
N THR A 182 7.04 2.42 -9.21
CA THR A 182 8.06 2.24 -10.23
C THR A 182 7.78 3.11 -11.46
N GLY A 183 6.51 3.28 -11.86
CA GLY A 183 6.16 4.23 -12.93
C GLY A 183 6.64 5.65 -12.63
N LYS A 184 6.47 6.11 -11.39
CA LYS A 184 6.97 7.41 -10.94
C LYS A 184 8.48 7.45 -10.74
N LEU A 185 9.08 6.36 -10.27
CA LEU A 185 10.53 6.21 -10.16
C LEU A 185 11.17 6.43 -11.53
N VAL A 186 10.77 5.67 -12.54
CA VAL A 186 11.40 5.80 -13.86
C VAL A 186 11.14 7.18 -14.47
N GLU A 187 9.99 7.82 -14.21
CA GLU A 187 9.68 9.18 -14.68
C GLU A 187 10.60 10.24 -14.05
N LEU A 188 10.77 10.21 -12.73
CA LEU A 188 11.35 11.31 -11.94
C LEU A 188 12.83 11.11 -11.61
N TYR A 189 13.30 9.86 -11.55
CA TYR A 189 14.66 9.52 -11.15
C TYR A 189 15.56 9.29 -12.36
N THR A 190 16.67 10.03 -12.41
CA THR A 190 17.60 10.01 -13.55
C THR A 190 18.89 9.23 -13.29
N GLY A 191 19.10 8.67 -12.10
CA GLY A 191 20.35 7.99 -11.74
C GLY A 191 20.60 6.65 -12.46
N PHE A 192 19.73 6.25 -13.39
CA PHE A 192 19.93 5.05 -14.23
C PHE A 192 20.63 5.33 -15.57
N HIS A 193 20.84 6.60 -15.97
CA HIS A 193 21.34 6.92 -17.33
C HIS A 193 22.68 6.25 -17.65
N ASP A 194 23.63 6.28 -16.73
CA ASP A 194 25.01 5.80 -16.95
C ASP A 194 25.24 4.34 -16.49
N VAL A 195 24.16 3.63 -16.13
CA VAL A 195 24.22 2.23 -15.72
C VAL A 195 24.21 1.34 -16.96
N ALA A 196 25.12 0.36 -17.07
CA ALA A 196 25.07 -0.63 -18.16
C ALA A 196 24.44 -1.95 -17.72
N THR A 197 24.69 -2.39 -16.49
CA THR A 197 24.12 -3.59 -15.88
C THR A 197 23.48 -3.25 -14.54
N LEU A 198 22.18 -3.48 -14.42
CA LEU A 198 21.40 -3.19 -13.21
C LEU A 198 20.90 -4.49 -12.58
N VAL A 199 21.18 -4.68 -11.29
CA VAL A 199 20.70 -5.84 -10.52
C VAL A 199 19.57 -5.43 -9.59
N ASP A 200 18.40 -6.06 -9.72
CA ASP A 200 17.26 -5.88 -8.81
C ASP A 200 17.24 -7.05 -7.82
N VAL A 201 17.70 -6.81 -6.59
CA VAL A 201 17.82 -7.83 -5.55
C VAL A 201 16.53 -7.88 -4.74
N GLY A 202 15.92 -9.07 -4.65
CA GLY A 202 14.56 -9.23 -4.14
C GLY A 202 13.52 -8.63 -5.10
N GLY A 203 13.80 -8.67 -6.41
CA GLY A 203 12.97 -8.05 -7.46
C GLY A 203 11.64 -8.77 -7.71
N GLY A 204 11.38 -9.88 -7.01
CA GLY A 204 10.19 -10.70 -7.18
C GLY A 204 10.10 -11.27 -8.60
N VAL A 205 8.93 -11.13 -9.20
CA VAL A 205 8.70 -11.49 -10.61
C VAL A 205 9.29 -10.48 -11.61
N GLY A 206 10.10 -9.51 -11.16
CA GLY A 206 10.87 -8.60 -12.03
C GLY A 206 10.10 -7.38 -12.55
N ALA A 207 9.05 -6.93 -11.88
CA ALA A 207 8.26 -5.78 -12.34
C ALA A 207 9.09 -4.47 -12.39
N THR A 208 9.94 -4.25 -11.37
CA THR A 208 10.76 -3.04 -11.28
C THR A 208 11.83 -3.01 -12.37
N ILE A 209 12.65 -4.07 -12.45
CA ILE A 209 13.70 -4.15 -13.47
C ILE A 209 13.16 -4.03 -14.89
N ARG A 210 12.00 -4.62 -15.21
CA ARG A 210 11.36 -4.49 -16.54
C ARG A 210 10.98 -3.06 -16.88
N ALA A 211 10.43 -2.31 -15.92
CA ALA A 211 10.06 -0.93 -16.16
C ALA A 211 11.30 -0.07 -16.43
N VAL A 212 12.39 -0.34 -15.70
CA VAL A 212 13.67 0.36 -15.90
C VAL A 212 14.25 0.01 -17.27
N THR A 213 14.37 -1.26 -17.64
CA THR A 213 14.95 -1.67 -18.94
C THR A 213 14.08 -1.27 -20.13
N SER A 214 12.76 -1.16 -19.95
CA SER A 214 11.86 -0.63 -20.98
C SER A 214 12.08 0.87 -21.23
N LYS A 215 12.37 1.65 -20.18
CA LYS A 215 12.70 3.08 -20.31
C LYS A 215 14.14 3.30 -20.80
N TYR A 216 15.06 2.42 -20.41
CA TYR A 216 16.49 2.51 -20.69
C TYR A 216 16.96 1.23 -21.41
N PRO A 217 16.71 1.09 -22.73
CA PRO A 217 16.98 -0.16 -23.46
C PRO A 217 18.46 -0.56 -23.53
N HIS A 218 19.38 0.35 -23.20
CA HIS A 218 20.82 0.05 -23.11
C HIS A 218 21.19 -0.72 -21.84
N ILE A 219 20.34 -0.71 -20.81
CA ILE A 219 20.57 -1.42 -19.55
C ILE A 219 20.31 -2.90 -19.73
N LYS A 220 21.28 -3.73 -19.36
CA LYS A 220 21.10 -5.16 -19.11
C LYS A 220 20.57 -5.35 -17.70
N GLY A 221 19.32 -5.80 -17.58
CA GLY A 221 18.69 -6.05 -16.29
C GLY A 221 18.96 -7.46 -15.78
N ILE A 222 19.26 -7.58 -14.49
CA ILE A 222 19.32 -8.85 -13.77
C ILE A 222 18.25 -8.80 -12.68
N ASN A 223 17.22 -9.63 -12.78
CA ASN A 223 16.26 -9.86 -11.70
C ASN A 223 16.79 -10.97 -10.80
N PHE A 224 17.01 -10.69 -9.53
CA PHE A 224 17.53 -11.66 -8.56
C PHE A 224 16.56 -11.90 -7.41
N ASP A 225 16.14 -13.15 -7.22
CA ASP A 225 15.24 -13.57 -6.14
C ASP A 225 15.42 -15.05 -5.80
N LEU A 226 14.63 -15.56 -4.86
CA LEU A 226 14.62 -16.97 -4.47
C LEU A 226 14.21 -17.88 -5.65
N PRO A 227 14.71 -19.13 -5.72
CA PRO A 227 14.45 -20.01 -6.84
C PRO A 227 12.98 -20.23 -7.19
N HIS A 228 12.12 -20.39 -6.19
CA HIS A 228 10.68 -20.60 -6.41
C HIS A 228 9.96 -19.35 -6.94
N VAL A 229 10.45 -18.15 -6.63
CA VAL A 229 9.89 -16.89 -7.13
C VAL A 229 10.32 -16.66 -8.58
N ILE A 230 11.59 -16.88 -8.87
CA ILE A 230 12.14 -16.75 -10.23
C ILE A 230 11.49 -17.74 -11.21
N ALA A 231 11.11 -18.94 -10.75
CA ALA A 231 10.41 -19.91 -11.58
C ALA A 231 9.06 -19.40 -12.13
N GLU A 232 8.42 -18.44 -11.45
CA GLU A 232 7.16 -17.83 -11.86
C GLU A 232 7.34 -16.51 -12.63
N ALA A 233 8.59 -16.03 -12.78
CA ALA A 233 8.87 -14.76 -13.42
C ALA A 233 8.66 -14.84 -14.95
N PRO A 234 7.85 -13.95 -15.55
CA PRO A 234 7.65 -13.94 -16.99
C PRO A 234 8.90 -13.43 -17.70
N GLN A 235 9.31 -14.13 -18.76
CA GLN A 235 10.42 -13.73 -19.63
C GLN A 235 10.21 -12.31 -20.16
N SER A 236 11.28 -11.53 -20.25
CA SER A 236 11.21 -10.15 -20.72
C SER A 236 12.47 -9.70 -21.44
N PRO A 237 12.34 -8.95 -22.56
CA PRO A 237 13.49 -8.45 -23.29
C PRO A 237 14.44 -7.65 -22.39
N GLY A 238 15.74 -7.95 -22.49
CA GLY A 238 16.79 -7.25 -21.73
C GLY A 238 16.82 -7.59 -20.23
N VAL A 239 16.06 -8.58 -19.76
CA VAL A 239 16.08 -9.04 -18.37
C VAL A 239 16.51 -10.50 -18.28
N GLU A 240 17.58 -10.75 -17.53
CA GLU A 240 18.00 -12.08 -17.11
C GLU A 240 17.43 -12.37 -15.72
N HIS A 241 16.86 -13.56 -15.52
CA HIS A 241 16.37 -13.99 -14.21
C HIS A 241 17.38 -14.93 -13.55
N VAL A 242 17.86 -14.55 -12.36
CA VAL A 242 18.88 -15.30 -11.62
C VAL A 242 18.30 -15.70 -10.26
N ALA A 243 18.30 -17.00 -9.98
CA ALA A 243 17.86 -17.54 -8.71
C ALA A 243 19.01 -17.61 -7.70
N GLY A 244 18.77 -17.24 -6.45
CA GLY A 244 19.75 -17.38 -5.39
C GLY A 244 19.26 -16.93 -4.03
N ASP A 245 20.21 -16.69 -3.12
CA ASP A 245 19.96 -16.24 -1.75
C ASP A 245 20.86 -15.02 -1.48
N MET A 246 20.24 -13.86 -1.32
CA MET A 246 20.95 -12.58 -1.17
C MET A 246 21.87 -12.52 0.05
N PHE A 247 21.64 -13.36 1.05
CA PHE A 247 22.50 -13.45 2.24
C PHE A 247 23.78 -14.25 1.99
N LYS A 248 23.85 -15.01 0.89
CA LYS A 248 25.04 -15.75 0.47
C LYS A 248 25.81 -14.97 -0.58
N ASN A 249 25.12 -14.58 -1.65
CA ASN A 249 25.71 -13.81 -2.73
C ASN A 249 24.63 -13.06 -3.52
N VAL A 250 25.03 -11.99 -4.18
CA VAL A 250 24.23 -11.26 -5.14
C VAL A 250 24.99 -11.19 -6.48
N PRO A 251 24.30 -11.18 -7.63
CA PRO A 251 24.94 -10.97 -8.92
C PRO A 251 25.72 -9.65 -8.97
N SER A 252 26.79 -9.62 -9.76
CA SER A 252 27.54 -8.38 -10.01
C SER A 252 26.86 -7.54 -11.09
N GLY A 253 26.95 -6.22 -10.94
CA GLY A 253 26.50 -5.24 -11.91
C GLY A 253 27.03 -3.86 -11.54
N ASP A 254 26.78 -2.85 -12.38
CA ASP A 254 27.25 -1.48 -12.14
C ASP A 254 26.42 -0.81 -11.04
N ALA A 255 25.15 -1.18 -10.90
CA ALA A 255 24.27 -0.71 -9.85
C ALA A 255 23.36 -1.83 -9.32
N ILE A 256 22.94 -1.70 -8.06
CA ILE A 256 22.02 -2.60 -7.38
C ILE A 256 20.81 -1.80 -6.88
N VAL A 257 19.61 -2.32 -7.11
CA VAL A 257 18.34 -1.83 -6.55
C VAL A 257 17.87 -2.79 -5.45
N LEU A 258 17.49 -2.20 -4.33
CA LEU A 258 16.93 -2.88 -3.15
C LEU A 258 15.59 -2.23 -2.78
N LYS A 259 14.57 -2.41 -3.62
CA LYS A 259 13.26 -1.81 -3.38
C LYS A 259 12.50 -2.61 -2.32
N TRP A 260 12.16 -1.98 -1.19
CA TRP A 260 11.42 -2.61 -0.09
C TRP A 260 12.07 -3.90 0.43
N ILE A 261 13.40 -3.89 0.52
CA ILE A 261 14.18 -5.01 1.08
C ILE A 261 14.62 -4.68 2.49
N LEU A 262 15.36 -3.58 2.67
CA LEU A 262 16.01 -3.25 3.95
C LEU A 262 15.01 -3.10 5.11
N HIS A 263 13.76 -2.70 4.86
CA HIS A 263 12.76 -2.55 5.90
C HIS A 263 12.22 -3.87 6.47
N ASN A 264 12.49 -5.01 5.83
CA ASN A 264 12.00 -6.32 6.27
C ASN A 264 12.93 -6.95 7.32
N TRP A 265 14.15 -6.42 7.45
CA TRP A 265 15.23 -7.02 8.22
C TRP A 265 15.74 -6.09 9.32
N THR A 266 16.16 -6.67 10.44
CA THR A 266 16.92 -5.95 11.47
C THR A 266 18.30 -5.56 10.94
N ASP A 267 19.03 -4.74 11.71
CA ASP A 267 20.39 -4.32 11.34
C ASP A 267 21.38 -5.53 11.35
N GLU A 268 21.05 -6.59 12.09
CA GLU A 268 21.73 -7.90 12.10
C GLU A 268 21.14 -8.91 11.10
N HIS A 269 20.26 -8.48 10.19
CA HIS A 269 19.63 -9.31 9.15
C HIS A 269 18.71 -10.42 9.67
N THR A 270 18.01 -10.18 10.77
CA THR A 270 16.99 -11.11 11.29
C THR A 270 15.57 -10.61 11.04
N ALA A 271 14.56 -11.46 11.27
CA ALA A 271 13.16 -11.07 11.18
C ALA A 271 12.78 -10.08 12.30
N GLY A 272 12.11 -8.98 11.94
CA GLY A 272 11.80 -7.89 12.87
C GLY A 272 12.09 -6.51 12.29
N GLY A 273 11.92 -6.38 10.97
CA GLY A 273 12.23 -5.17 10.23
C GLY A 273 11.53 -3.90 10.73
N LYS A 274 12.09 -2.76 10.35
CA LYS A 274 11.64 -1.43 10.73
C LYS A 274 11.81 -0.46 9.57
N GLU A 275 10.95 0.56 9.55
CA GLU A 275 11.25 1.79 8.83
C GLU A 275 12.41 2.52 9.53
N ARG A 276 13.21 3.25 8.76
CA ARG A 276 14.43 3.90 9.24
C ARG A 276 14.41 5.37 8.88
N ASN A 277 14.93 6.20 9.78
CA ASN A 277 15.21 7.59 9.45
C ASN A 277 16.46 7.71 8.57
N GLN A 278 16.68 8.89 7.98
CA GLN A 278 17.81 9.11 7.07
C GLN A 278 19.18 8.82 7.71
N ARG A 279 19.39 9.17 8.99
CA ARG A 279 20.67 8.95 9.66
C ARG A 279 20.96 7.46 9.88
N GLU A 280 19.94 6.65 10.15
CA GLU A 280 20.10 5.20 10.25
C GLU A 280 20.55 4.60 8.91
N PHE A 281 19.98 5.06 7.78
CA PHE A 281 20.45 4.65 6.45
C PHE A 281 21.89 5.08 6.17
N GLU A 282 22.26 6.32 6.51
CA GLU A 282 23.63 6.81 6.35
C GLU A 282 24.64 6.01 7.17
N GLN A 283 24.28 5.63 8.40
CA GLN A 283 25.11 4.80 9.27
C GLN A 283 25.29 3.39 8.71
N LEU A 284 24.21 2.75 8.25
CA LEU A 284 24.28 1.44 7.61
C LEU A 284 25.14 1.48 6.35
N ALA A 285 24.95 2.48 5.49
CA ALA A 285 25.75 2.68 4.29
C ALA A 285 27.25 2.82 4.62
N LYS A 286 27.59 3.68 5.59
CA LYS A 286 28.97 3.88 6.01
C LYS A 286 29.59 2.62 6.61
N ALA A 287 28.84 1.88 7.43
CA ALA A 287 29.29 0.61 8.02
C ALA A 287 29.55 -0.45 6.95
N ALA A 288 28.78 -0.45 5.85
CA ALA A 288 28.98 -1.31 4.70
C ALA A 288 30.08 -0.83 3.72
N GLY A 289 30.77 0.28 4.05
CA GLY A 289 31.91 0.79 3.28
C GLY A 289 31.55 1.75 2.14
N PHE A 290 30.31 2.24 2.07
CA PHE A 290 29.93 3.31 1.13
C PHE A 290 30.38 4.67 1.67
N THR A 291 30.72 5.59 0.76
CA THR A 291 31.25 6.92 1.09
C THR A 291 30.26 8.04 0.80
N GLY A 292 29.41 7.86 -0.22
CA GLY A 292 28.38 8.82 -0.61
C GLY A 292 26.98 8.31 -0.32
N VAL A 293 26.12 9.22 0.16
CA VAL A 293 24.69 8.99 0.34
C VAL A 293 23.95 10.18 -0.25
N LYS A 294 23.03 9.93 -1.18
CA LYS A 294 22.18 10.95 -1.78
C LYS A 294 20.73 10.50 -1.75
N THR A 295 19.86 11.36 -1.24
CA THR A 295 18.43 11.08 -1.11
C THR A 295 17.61 11.89 -2.10
N ALA A 296 16.65 11.27 -2.76
CA ALA A 296 15.70 11.93 -3.63
C ALA A 296 14.28 11.45 -3.32
N TYR A 297 13.35 12.39 -3.08
CA TYR A 297 11.93 12.06 -2.97
C TYR A 297 11.38 11.70 -4.35
N ILE A 298 10.61 10.62 -4.44
CA ILE A 298 9.97 10.20 -5.69
C ILE A 298 8.48 10.51 -5.63
N TYR A 299 7.73 9.69 -4.90
CA TYR A 299 6.27 9.75 -4.91
C TYR A 299 5.71 8.87 -3.79
N SER A 300 4.55 9.25 -3.23
CA SER A 300 3.79 8.41 -2.27
C SER A 300 4.66 7.88 -1.12
N ASN A 301 5.37 8.78 -0.42
CA ASN A 301 6.29 8.46 0.68
C ASN A 301 7.45 7.53 0.31
N THR A 302 7.70 7.28 -0.98
CA THR A 302 8.87 6.54 -1.45
C THR A 302 10.02 7.48 -1.76
N TRP A 303 11.19 7.14 -1.25
CA TRP A 303 12.45 7.82 -1.49
C TRP A 303 13.42 6.88 -2.20
N VAL A 304 14.27 7.44 -3.06
CA VAL A 304 15.49 6.78 -3.51
C VAL A 304 16.63 7.24 -2.62
N ILE A 305 17.43 6.28 -2.14
CA ILE A 305 18.65 6.52 -1.39
C ILE A 305 19.78 5.89 -2.21
N GLU A 306 20.54 6.73 -2.90
CA GLU A 306 21.70 6.34 -3.68
C GLU A 306 22.90 6.17 -2.74
N LEU A 307 23.56 5.01 -2.80
CA LEU A 307 24.79 4.72 -2.07
C LEU A 307 25.94 4.56 -3.07
N THR A 308 26.99 5.37 -2.93
CA THR A 308 28.17 5.31 -3.82
C THR A 308 29.42 4.91 -3.04
N LYS A 309 30.28 4.15 -3.70
CA LYS A 309 31.59 3.75 -3.16
C LYS A 309 32.64 4.81 -3.47
#